data_AF-A0A9P6DBM5-F1
#
_entry.id   AF-A0A9P6DBM5-F1
#
_cell.length_a   1.000
_cell.length_b   1.000
_cell.length_c   1.000
_cell.angle_alpha   90.00
_cell.angle_beta   90.00
_cell.angle_gamma   90.00
#
_symmetry.space_group_name_H-M   'P 1'
#
loop_
_entity.id
_entity.type
_entity.pdbx_description
1 polymer ?
#
loop_
_entity_poly.entity_id
_entity_poly.type
_entity_poly.pdbx_seq_one_letter_code
_entity_poly.pdbx_strand_id
1 'polypeptide(L)'
;HPYARIYAKKDAKRRRIWNHVLEKSVFSPLQLSTVGAQDRRPIYVASLEAHIDRLHAQLKALACYPVRDDQLAPYIGLHSKVAKSMVSSLQHDISQTNLKLLELERAV
;
A
#
# COMPACT_ATOMS: atom_id res chain seq x y z
N HIS A 1 -27.99 -16.39 30.05
CA HIS A 1 -28.63 -17.12 28.93
C HIS A 1 -27.63 -17.22 27.77
N PRO A 2 -27.40 -18.41 27.17
CA PRO A 2 -26.43 -18.61 26.07
C PRO A 2 -26.84 -17.96 24.73
N TYR A 3 -27.73 -16.97 24.74
CA TYR A 3 -28.18 -16.22 23.56
C TYR A 3 -28.05 -14.71 23.74
N ALA A 4 -27.08 -14.25 24.53
CA ALA A 4 -26.56 -12.91 24.34
C ALA A 4 -25.80 -12.91 23.00
N ARG A 5 -26.54 -12.83 21.90
CA ARG A 5 -26.02 -12.32 20.62
C ARG A 5 -25.41 -10.97 20.98
N ILE A 6 -24.10 -10.98 21.21
CA ILE A 6 -23.26 -9.81 21.07
C ILE A 6 -23.66 -9.28 19.71
N TYR A 7 -24.46 -8.21 19.71
CA TYR A 7 -24.57 -7.37 18.55
C TYR A 7 -23.14 -6.88 18.34
N ALA A 8 -22.37 -7.66 17.57
CA ALA A 8 -21.30 -7.13 16.78
C ALA A 8 -22.02 -6.06 15.97
N LYS A 9 -21.98 -4.81 16.48
CA LYS A 9 -22.23 -3.63 15.68
C LYS A 9 -21.47 -3.94 14.41
N LYS A 10 -22.19 -4.22 13.33
CA LYS A 10 -21.64 -4.10 12.00
C LYS A 10 -21.10 -2.68 12.04
N ASP A 11 -19.80 -2.53 12.27
CA ASP A 11 -19.09 -1.31 11.94
C ASP A 11 -19.42 -1.12 10.48
N ALA A 12 -20.46 -0.31 10.23
CA ALA A 12 -20.86 0.06 8.91
C ALA A 12 -19.58 0.65 8.33
N LYS A 13 -18.93 -0.11 7.44
CA LYS A 13 -17.57 0.14 6.94
C LYS A 13 -17.48 1.61 6.53
N ARG A 14 -17.13 2.49 7.49
CA ARG A 14 -16.90 3.89 7.22
C ARG A 14 -15.67 3.82 6.34
N ARG A 15 -15.84 4.15 5.05
CA ARG A 15 -14.70 4.22 4.13
C ARG A 15 -13.68 5.10 4.84
N ARG A 16 -12.50 4.54 5.12
CA ARG A 16 -11.39 5.31 5.70
C ARG A 16 -11.25 6.56 4.86
N ILE A 17 -11.20 7.70 5.53
CA ILE A 17 -10.94 8.98 4.90
C ILE A 17 -9.65 8.82 4.09
N TRP A 18 -9.71 9.22 2.83
CA TRP A 18 -8.59 9.19 1.92
C TRP A 18 -7.57 10.23 2.38
N ASN A 19 -6.67 9.81 3.28
CA ASN A 19 -5.59 10.62 3.83
C ASN A 19 -4.27 10.12 3.23
N HIS A 20 -3.88 10.72 2.11
CA HIS A 20 -2.66 10.33 1.41
C HIS A 20 -1.50 11.20 1.85
N VAL A 21 -0.54 10.56 2.51
CA VAL A 21 0.62 11.22 3.12
C VAL A 21 1.38 12.07 2.10
N LEU A 22 1.44 11.63 0.84
CA LEU A 22 2.20 12.29 -0.23
C LEU A 22 1.35 13.20 -1.13
N GLU A 23 0.05 13.42 -0.83
CA GLU A 23 -0.79 14.31 -1.66
C GLU A 23 -0.20 15.71 -1.78
N LYS A 24 0.44 16.21 -0.70
CA LYS A 24 1.11 17.52 -0.69
C LYS A 24 2.37 17.60 -1.56
N SER A 25 2.93 16.45 -1.94
CA SER A 25 4.08 16.36 -2.85
C SER A 25 3.67 16.26 -4.32
N VAL A 26 2.43 15.85 -4.58
CA VAL A 26 1.88 15.66 -5.94
C VAL A 26 1.03 16.87 -6.36
N PHE A 27 0.29 17.46 -5.43
CA PHE A 27 -0.65 18.55 -5.71
C PHE A 27 -0.24 19.85 -5.02
N SER A 28 -0.43 20.96 -5.71
CA SER A 28 -0.32 22.29 -5.10
C SER A 28 -1.47 22.53 -4.10
N PRO A 29 -1.32 23.46 -3.15
CA PRO A 29 -2.40 23.83 -2.22
C PRO A 29 -3.70 24.22 -2.92
N LEU A 30 -3.59 24.90 -4.07
CA LEU A 30 -4.74 25.27 -4.90
C LEU A 30 -5.43 24.04 -5.51
N GLN A 31 -4.66 23.07 -6.00
CA GLN A 31 -5.23 21.83 -6.56
C GLN A 31 -5.90 20.97 -5.47
N LEU A 32 -5.36 20.96 -4.25
CA LEU A 32 -5.98 20.25 -3.12
C LEU A 32 -7.33 20.86 -2.71
N SER A 33 -7.48 22.19 -2.83
CA SER A 33 -8.73 22.88 -2.49
C SER A 33 -9.76 22.85 -3.63
N THR A 34 -9.33 22.77 -4.89
CA THR A 34 -10.21 22.89 -6.06
C THR A 34 -10.59 21.55 -6.69
N VAL A 35 -9.67 20.57 -6.70
CA VAL A 35 -9.91 19.26 -7.33
C VAL A 35 -10.52 18.32 -6.29
N GLY A 36 -11.64 17.68 -6.61
CA GLY A 36 -12.29 16.73 -5.70
C GLY A 36 -11.44 15.48 -5.42
N ALA A 37 -11.61 14.87 -4.25
CA ALA A 37 -10.84 13.68 -3.86
C ALA A 37 -11.00 12.49 -4.81
N GLN A 38 -12.15 12.37 -5.50
CA GLN A 38 -12.36 11.30 -6.50
C GLN A 38 -11.45 11.47 -7.72
N ASP A 39 -11.20 12.70 -8.15
CA ASP A 39 -10.38 13.02 -9.33
C ASP A 39 -8.89 13.06 -8.99
N ARG A 40 -8.54 13.45 -7.75
CA ARG A 40 -7.15 13.42 -7.28
C ARG A 40 -6.61 12.01 -7.15
N ARG A 41 -7.44 11.05 -6.76
CA ARG A 41 -7.02 9.66 -6.53
C ARG A 41 -6.32 8.99 -7.73
N PRO A 42 -6.87 8.98 -8.96
CA PRO A 42 -6.20 8.39 -10.10
C PRO A 42 -4.89 9.11 -10.44
N ILE A 43 -4.86 10.45 -10.35
CA ILE A 43 -3.65 11.25 -10.60
C ILE A 43 -2.55 10.92 -9.59
N TYR A 44 -2.91 10.80 -8.32
CA TYR A 44 -1.99 10.40 -7.25
C TYR A 44 -1.39 9.02 -7.52
N VAL A 45 -2.23 8.03 -7.85
CA VAL A 45 -1.77 6.66 -8.15
C VAL A 45 -0.83 6.64 -9.36
N ALA A 46 -1.22 7.28 -10.46
CA ALA A 46 -0.38 7.36 -11.67
C ALA A 46 0.97 8.05 -11.39
N SER A 47 0.97 9.09 -10.55
CA SER A 47 2.19 9.80 -10.16
C SER A 47 3.13 8.92 -9.32
N LEU A 48 2.58 8.08 -8.44
CA LEU A 48 3.37 7.10 -7.68
C LEU A 48 3.92 5.99 -8.58
N GLU A 49 3.11 5.47 -9.50
CA GLU A 49 3.53 4.44 -10.46
C GLU A 49 4.69 4.95 -11.32
N ALA A 50 4.55 6.16 -11.90
CA ALA A 50 5.63 6.79 -12.67
C ALA A 50 6.90 7.02 -11.84
N HIS A 51 6.77 7.35 -10.56
CA HIS A 51 7.92 7.51 -9.67
C HIS A 51 8.62 6.17 -9.41
N ILE A 52 7.85 5.10 -9.17
CA ILE A 52 8.37 3.74 -9.00
C ILE A 52 9.11 3.28 -10.27
N ASP A 53 8.53 3.52 -11.44
CA ASP A 53 9.18 3.18 -12.72
C ASP A 53 10.49 3.93 -12.92
N ARG A 54 10.54 5.21 -12.55
CA ARG A 54 11.78 5.99 -12.57
C ARG A 54 12.83 5.41 -11.62
N LEU A 55 12.45 5.04 -10.40
CA LEU A 55 13.36 4.42 -9.44
C LEU A 55 13.89 3.09 -9.97
N HIS A 56 13.02 2.24 -10.54
CA HIS A 56 13.45 0.99 -11.17
C HIS A 56 14.44 1.24 -12.31
N ALA A 57 14.20 2.22 -13.16
CA ALA A 57 15.11 2.58 -14.24
C ALA A 57 16.48 3.04 -13.69
N GLN A 58 16.49 3.85 -12.63
CA GLN A 58 17.72 4.30 -11.97
C GLN A 58 18.50 3.13 -11.35
N LEU A 59 17.82 2.24 -10.63
CA LEU A 59 18.44 1.06 -10.02
C LEU A 59 19.02 0.11 -11.09
N LYS A 60 18.31 -0.05 -12.22
CA LYS A 60 18.78 -0.85 -13.35
C LYS A 60 20.02 -0.23 -14.00
N ALA A 61 20.04 1.09 -14.19
CA ALA A 61 21.18 1.82 -14.73
C ALA A 61 22.44 1.71 -13.84
N LEU A 62 22.25 1.66 -12.53
CA LEU A 62 23.32 1.49 -11.55
C LEU A 62 23.72 0.03 -11.29
N ALA A 63 23.11 -0.92 -12.01
CA ALA A 63 23.27 -2.37 -11.79
C ALA A 63 23.03 -2.83 -10.33
N CYS A 64 22.25 -2.06 -9.56
CA CYS A 64 21.93 -2.34 -8.16
C CYS A 64 20.49 -2.86 -7.98
N TYR A 65 19.92 -3.41 -9.06
CA TYR A 65 18.56 -3.92 -9.05
C TYR A 65 18.48 -5.23 -8.24
N PRO A 66 17.61 -5.31 -7.21
CA PRO A 66 17.67 -6.38 -6.20
C PRO A 66 17.16 -7.74 -6.69
N VAL A 67 16.46 -7.80 -7.82
CA VAL A 67 15.81 -9.02 -8.34
C VAL A 67 16.19 -9.18 -9.81
N ARG A 68 16.65 -10.35 -10.22
CA ARG A 68 17.04 -10.55 -11.63
C ARG A 68 15.81 -10.64 -12.54
N ASP A 69 15.94 -10.22 -13.81
CA ASP A 69 14.84 -10.23 -14.79
C ASP A 69 14.23 -11.64 -15.00
N ASP A 70 15.04 -12.70 -14.89
CA ASP A 70 14.58 -14.10 -14.99
C ASP A 70 13.68 -14.52 -13.83
N GLN A 71 13.88 -13.94 -12.64
CA GLN A 71 13.02 -14.18 -11.48
C GLN A 71 11.68 -13.45 -11.60
N LEU A 72 11.59 -12.42 -12.44
CA LEU A 72 10.35 -11.68 -12.70
C LEU A 72 9.49 -12.33 -13.79
N ALA A 73 10.09 -13.12 -14.69
CA ALA A 73 9.39 -13.76 -15.80
C ALA A 73 8.09 -14.51 -15.40
N PRO A 74 8.04 -15.27 -14.28
CA PRO A 74 6.82 -15.97 -13.86
C PRO A 74 5.66 -15.06 -13.47
N TYR A 75 5.94 -13.79 -13.15
CA TYR A 75 4.95 -12.82 -12.68
C TYR A 75 4.42 -11.91 -13.79
N ILE A 76 4.93 -12.05 -15.02
CA ILE A 76 4.42 -11.31 -16.17
C ILE A 76 2.95 -11.70 -16.42
N GLY A 77 2.06 -10.71 -16.50
CA GLY A 77 0.63 -10.95 -16.69
C GLY A 77 -0.11 -11.42 -15.44
N LEU A 78 0.50 -11.32 -14.26
CA LEU A 78 -0.14 -11.68 -12.98
C LEU A 78 -1.47 -10.94 -12.82
N HIS A 79 -2.54 -11.69 -12.56
CA HIS A 79 -3.86 -11.11 -12.38
C HIS A 79 -3.93 -10.23 -11.14
N SER A 80 -4.54 -9.04 -11.26
CA SER A 80 -4.58 -8.03 -10.21
C SER A 80 -5.14 -8.52 -8.86
N LYS A 81 -6.09 -9.47 -8.86
CA LYS A 81 -6.59 -10.09 -7.61
C LYS A 81 -5.53 -10.91 -6.90
N VAL A 82 -4.69 -11.64 -7.64
CA VAL A 82 -3.63 -12.48 -7.07
C VAL A 82 -2.53 -11.58 -6.49
N ALA A 83 -2.10 -10.57 -7.25
CA ALA A 83 -1.15 -9.56 -6.77
C ALA A 83 -1.63 -8.90 -5.46
N LYS A 84 -2.90 -8.49 -5.40
CA LYS A 84 -3.51 -7.92 -4.18
C LYS A 84 -3.50 -8.90 -3.01
N SER A 85 -3.80 -10.18 -3.25
CA SER A 85 -3.76 -11.21 -2.21
C SER A 85 -2.34 -11.38 -1.65
N MET A 86 -1.34 -11.45 -2.53
CA MET A 86 0.07 -11.57 -2.12
C MET A 86 0.52 -10.37 -1.29
N VAL A 87 0.22 -9.15 -1.73
CA VAL A 87 0.54 -7.92 -0.99
C VAL A 87 -0.18 -7.88 0.36
N SER A 88 -1.44 -8.32 0.42
CA SER A 88 -2.18 -8.40 1.68
C SER A 88 -1.56 -9.38 2.68
N SER A 89 -1.09 -10.54 2.19
CA SER A 89 -0.38 -11.51 3.03
C SER A 89 0.94 -10.95 3.54
N LEU A 90 1.75 -10.34 2.66
CA LEU A 90 3.01 -9.70 3.06
C LEU A 90 2.78 -8.60 4.11
N GLN A 91 1.76 -7.78 3.95
CA GLN A 91 1.41 -6.74 4.92
C GLN A 91 1.03 -7.34 6.28
N HIS A 92 0.33 -8.48 6.29
CA HIS A 92 0.01 -9.20 7.51
C HIS A 92 1.29 -9.72 8.19
N ASP A 93 2.18 -10.35 7.42
CA ASP A 93 3.44 -10.91 7.93
C ASP A 93 4.35 -9.83 8.51
N ILE A 94 4.45 -8.67 7.84
CA ILE A 94 5.17 -7.49 8.35
C ILE A 94 4.56 -7.02 9.66
N SER A 95 3.23 -6.92 9.74
CA SER A 95 2.54 -6.52 10.99
C SER A 95 2.85 -7.48 12.14
N GLN A 96 2.83 -8.79 11.90
CA GLN A 96 3.16 -9.78 12.92
C GLN A 96 4.62 -9.69 13.35
N THR A 97 5.53 -9.49 12.39
CA THR A 97 6.97 -9.35 12.66
C THR A 97 7.26 -8.12 13.50
N ASN A 98 6.64 -6.97 13.17
CA ASN A 98 6.80 -5.74 13.94
C ASN A 98 6.29 -5.86 15.38
N LEU A 99 5.18 -6.59 15.59
CA LEU A 99 4.67 -6.87 16.94
C LEU A 99 5.69 -7.67 17.76
N LYS A 100 6.23 -8.76 17.19
CA LYS A 100 7.26 -9.57 17.85
C LYS A 100 8.52 -8.77 18.16
N LEU A 101 8.93 -7.89 17.25
CA LEU A 101 10.09 -7.02 17.44
C LEU A 101 9.88 -6.07 18.63
N LEU A 102 8.71 -5.42 18.71
CA LEU A 102 8.33 -4.59 19.86
C LEU A 102 8.28 -5.36 21.18
N GLU A 103 7.83 -6.61 21.17
CA GLU A 103 7.82 -7.48 22.35
C GLU A 103 9.25 -7.80 22.82
N LEU A 104 10.15 -8.09 21.89
CA LEU A 104 11.57 -8.33 22.18
C LEU A 104 12.25 -7.08 22.73
N GLU A 105 12.02 -5.91 22.12
CA GLU A 105 12.57 -4.63 22.59
C GLU A 105 12.10 -4.26 24.00
N ARG A 106 10.91 -4.70 24.41
CA ARG A 106 10.38 -4.49 25.78
C ARG A 106 10.94 -5.46 26.81
N ALA A 107 11.51 -6.58 26.38
CA ALA A 107 12.07 -7.61 27.26
C ALA A 107 13.56 -7.36 27.59
N VAL A 108 14.17 -6.35 26.96
CA VAL A 108 15.52 -5.82 27.23
C VAL A 108 15.40 -4.61 28.14
#